data_AF-A0A9D6Z4S7-F1
#
_entry.id   AF-A0A9D6Z4S7-F1
#
_cell.length_a   1.000
_cell.length_b   1.000
_cell.length_c   1.000
_cell.angle_alpha   90.00
_cell.angle_beta   90.00
_cell.angle_gamma   90.00
#
_symmetry.space_group_name_H-M   'P 1'
#
loop_
_entity.id
_entity.type
_entity.pdbx_description
1 polymer ?
#
loop_
_entity_poly.entity_id
_entity_poly.type
_entity_poly.pdbx_seq_one_letter_code
_entity_poly.pdbx_strand_id
1 'polypeptide(L)'
;MKGLLARITLPCRDVTRLASESMDRSLPLSTRIQLQLHYWICQACTQYRRQLLVLRKATRLAASETHAQTDAQLSAAAKARLKEALRARRD
;
A
#
# COMPACT_ATOMS: atom_id res chain seq x y z
N MET A 1 -7.32 -14.00 -27.09
CA MET A 1 -7.80 -13.37 -25.84
C MET A 1 -6.76 -12.51 -25.10
N LYS A 2 -5.47 -12.89 -25.01
CA LYS A 2 -4.46 -12.11 -24.26
C LYS A 2 -4.19 -10.69 -24.81
N GLY A 3 -4.29 -10.49 -26.13
CA GLY A 3 -3.96 -9.21 -26.79
C GLY A 3 -4.98 -8.08 -26.60
N LEU A 4 -6.27 -8.40 -26.43
CA LEU A 4 -7.31 -7.37 -26.20
C LEU A 4 -7.21 -6.82 -24.77
N LEU A 5 -6.99 -7.70 -23.79
CA LEU A 5 -6.83 -7.32 -22.40
C LEU A 5 -5.59 -6.43 -22.19
N ALA A 6 -4.48 -6.72 -22.87
CA ALA A 6 -3.28 -5.89 -22.81
C ALA A 6 -3.49 -4.44 -23.30
N ARG A 7 -4.49 -4.19 -24.16
CA ARG A 7 -4.85 -2.85 -24.64
C ARG A 7 -5.80 -2.10 -23.70
N ILE A 8 -6.51 -2.82 -22.82
CA ILE A 8 -7.48 -2.26 -21.88
C ILE A 8 -6.87 -2.09 -20.48
N THR A 9 -5.83 -2.87 -20.16
CA THR A 9 -5.14 -2.80 -18.87
C THR A 9 -3.98 -1.82 -18.89
N LEU A 10 -3.64 -1.28 -17.72
CA LEU A 10 -2.49 -0.42 -17.51
C LEU A 10 -1.16 -1.11 -17.84
N PRO A 11 -0.11 -0.36 -18.21
CA PRO A 11 1.22 -0.91 -18.42
C PRO A 11 1.81 -1.43 -17.11
N CYS A 12 2.71 -2.42 -17.20
CA CYS A 12 3.32 -3.08 -16.04
C CYS A 12 3.90 -2.09 -15.02
N ARG A 13 4.51 -0.98 -15.47
CA ARG A 13 5.08 0.06 -14.60
C ARG A 13 4.04 0.76 -13.73
N ASP A 14 2.86 1.03 -14.28
CA ASP A 14 1.77 1.63 -13.51
C ASP A 14 1.14 0.61 -12.59
N VAL A 15 1.03 -0.64 -13.03
CA VAL A 15 0.51 -1.74 -12.21
C VAL A 15 1.39 -1.97 -10.98
N THR A 16 2.71 -2.00 -11.12
CA THR A 16 3.62 -2.19 -9.96
C THR A 16 3.57 -1.00 -8.99
N ARG A 17 3.49 0.23 -9.52
CA ARG A 17 3.31 1.44 -8.70
C ARG A 17 1.99 1.41 -7.93
N LEU A 18 0.87 1.16 -8.62
CA LEU A 18 -0.45 1.08 -8.01
C LEU A 18 -0.57 -0.12 -7.05
N ALA A 19 0.08 -1.24 -7.34
CA ALA A 19 0.12 -2.38 -6.44
C ALA A 19 0.80 -2.01 -5.11
N SER A 20 1.92 -1.28 -5.16
CA SER A 20 2.57 -0.74 -3.96
C SER A 20 1.65 0.25 -3.25
N GLU A 21 1.08 1.20 -3.97
CA GLU A 21 0.20 2.23 -3.41
C GLU A 21 -1.06 1.65 -2.76
N SER A 22 -1.58 0.53 -3.28
CA SER A 22 -2.70 -0.20 -2.68
C SER A 22 -2.40 -0.80 -1.31
N MET A 23 -1.11 -0.91 -0.95
CA MET A 23 -0.68 -1.32 0.38
C MET A 23 -0.84 -0.15 1.37
N ASP A 24 -0.57 1.07 0.95
CA ASP A 24 -0.56 2.23 1.84
C ASP A 24 -1.94 2.88 1.94
N ARG A 25 -2.68 2.94 0.83
CA ARG A 25 -4.00 3.55 0.76
C ARG A 25 -5.01 2.70 0.01
N SER A 26 -6.29 2.94 0.31
CA SER A 26 -7.37 2.36 -0.48
C SER A 26 -7.44 3.02 -1.87
N LEU A 27 -7.24 2.23 -2.92
CA LEU A 27 -7.44 2.67 -4.29
C LEU A 27 -8.94 2.69 -4.69
N PRO A 28 -9.34 3.54 -5.66
CA PRO A 28 -10.67 3.50 -6.28
C PRO A 28 -11.01 2.11 -6.84
N LEU A 29 -12.30 1.75 -6.82
CA LEU A 29 -12.77 0.44 -7.29
C LEU A 29 -12.41 0.17 -8.76
N SER A 30 -12.51 1.18 -9.63
CA SER A 30 -12.15 1.07 -11.05
C SER A 30 -10.67 0.69 -11.24
N THR A 31 -9.76 1.28 -10.46
CA THR A 31 -8.34 0.95 -10.49
C THR A 31 -8.07 -0.46 -9.99
N ARG A 32 -8.81 -0.92 -8.97
CA ARG A 32 -8.70 -2.30 -8.47
C ARG A 32 -9.08 -3.32 -9.53
N ILE A 33 -10.14 -3.07 -10.31
CA ILE A 33 -10.56 -3.95 -11.41
C ILE A 33 -9.47 -4.03 -12.49
N GLN A 34 -8.90 -2.88 -12.89
CA GLN A 34 -7.80 -2.85 -13.88
C GLN A 34 -6.58 -3.65 -13.43
N LEU A 35 -6.22 -3.58 -12.15
CA LEU A 35 -5.14 -4.39 -11.56
C LEU A 35 -5.46 -5.88 -11.65
N GLN A 36 -6.68 -6.31 -11.30
CA GLN A 36 -7.08 -7.73 -11.38
C GLN A 36 -6.99 -8.26 -12.81
N LEU A 37 -7.48 -7.49 -13.79
CA LEU A 37 -7.39 -7.85 -15.20
C LEU A 37 -5.93 -8.01 -15.66
N HIS A 38 -5.04 -7.11 -15.22
CA HIS A 38 -3.62 -7.20 -15.57
C HIS A 38 -2.94 -8.44 -14.95
N TYR A 39 -3.26 -8.77 -13.70
CA TYR A 39 -2.72 -9.97 -13.04
C TYR A 39 -3.08 -11.27 -13.76
N TRP A 40 -4.22 -11.33 -14.45
CA TRP A 40 -4.64 -12.52 -15.20
C TRP A 40 -3.79 -12.76 -16.46
N ILE A 41 -3.22 -11.70 -17.04
CA ILE A 41 -2.43 -11.79 -18.28
C ILE A 41 -0.92 -11.71 -18.05
N CYS A 42 -0.49 -11.17 -16.91
CA CYS A 42 0.92 -10.91 -16.61
C CYS A 42 1.35 -11.65 -15.33
N GLN A 43 2.04 -12.78 -15.53
CA GLN A 43 2.55 -13.61 -14.44
C GLN A 43 3.57 -12.87 -13.57
N ALA A 44 4.40 -12.01 -14.16
CA ALA A 44 5.39 -11.22 -13.43
C ALA A 44 4.72 -10.26 -12.42
N CYS A 45 3.68 -9.54 -12.84
CA CYS A 45 2.94 -8.65 -11.95
C CYS A 45 2.18 -9.42 -10.86
N THR A 46 1.68 -10.62 -11.17
CA THR A 46 1.08 -11.51 -10.16
C THR A 46 2.10 -11.95 -9.11
N GLN A 47 3.31 -12.31 -9.52
CA GLN A 47 4.38 -12.68 -8.60
C GLN A 47 4.81 -11.49 -7.73
N TYR A 48 4.97 -10.30 -8.34
CA TYR A 48 5.29 -9.08 -7.61
C TYR A 48 4.24 -8.76 -6.53
N ARG A 49 2.95 -8.87 -6.85
CA ARG A 49 1.88 -8.70 -5.86
C ARG A 49 2.01 -9.69 -4.70
N ARG A 50 2.37 -10.95 -4.96
CA ARG A 50 2.58 -11.94 -3.89
C ARG A 50 3.75 -11.54 -2.99
N GLN A 51 4.86 -11.07 -3.57
CA GLN A 51 6.01 -10.57 -2.80
C GLN A 51 5.62 -9.40 -1.88
N LEU A 52 4.86 -8.42 -2.39
CA LEU A 52 4.35 -7.31 -1.59
C LEU A 52 3.49 -7.78 -0.40
N LEU A 53 2.61 -8.76 -0.61
CA LEU A 53 1.79 -9.31 0.46
C LEU A 53 2.61 -10.05 1.53
N VAL A 54 3.65 -10.76 1.13
CA VAL A 54 4.60 -11.42 2.06
C VAL A 54 5.32 -10.37 2.90
N LEU A 55 5.86 -9.33 2.26
CA LEU A 55 6.52 -8.22 2.97
C LEU A 55 5.56 -7.54 3.95
N ARG A 56 4.33 -7.24 3.53
CA ARG A 56 3.29 -6.65 4.40
C ARG A 56 2.94 -7.55 5.59
N LYS A 57 2.90 -8.86 5.39
CA LYS A 57 2.63 -9.81 6.47
C LYS A 57 3.79 -9.85 7.45
N ALA A 58 5.03 -9.93 6.96
CA ALA A 58 6.23 -9.93 7.78
C ALA A 58 6.35 -8.64 8.63
N THR A 59 6.11 -7.47 8.03
CA THR A 59 6.14 -6.19 8.76
C THR A 59 5.05 -6.10 9.83
N ARG A 60 3.84 -6.62 9.55
CA ARG A 60 2.76 -6.67 10.55
C ARG A 60 3.06 -7.63 11.69
N LEU A 61 3.68 -8.77 11.42
CA LEU A 61 4.10 -9.73 12.44
C LEU A 61 5.17 -9.12 13.37
N ALA A 62 6.22 -8.53 12.78
CA ALA A 62 7.24 -7.82 13.55
C ALA A 62 6.67 -6.65 14.36
N ALA A 63 5.72 -5.90 13.79
CA ALA A 63 5.02 -4.85 14.51
C ALA A 63 4.21 -5.43 15.68
N SER A 64 3.47 -6.54 15.49
CA SER A 64 2.72 -7.17 16.58
C SER A 64 3.61 -7.68 17.73
N GLU A 65 4.79 -8.22 17.42
CA GLU A 65 5.78 -8.63 18.43
C GLU A 65 6.35 -7.41 19.18
N THR A 66 6.56 -6.30 18.48
CA THR A 66 7.06 -5.03 19.07
C THR A 66 5.99 -4.32 19.91
N HIS A 67 4.73 -4.33 19.45
CA HIS A 67 3.58 -3.73 20.15
C HIS A 67 3.18 -4.53 21.41
N ALA A 68 3.41 -5.85 21.44
CA ALA A 68 3.22 -6.64 22.67
C ALA A 68 4.14 -6.21 23.83
N GLN A 69 5.23 -5.47 23.54
CA GLN A 69 6.13 -4.90 24.55
C GLN A 69 6.03 -3.39 24.71
N THR A 70 5.26 -2.67 23.89
CA THR A 70 5.06 -1.24 24.09
C THR A 70 3.69 -0.75 23.66
N ASP A 71 2.92 -0.38 24.68
CA ASP A 71 1.83 0.59 24.60
C ASP A 71 2.42 2.01 24.38
N ALA A 72 3.33 2.14 23.40
CA ALA A 72 4.10 3.35 23.12
C ALA A 72 3.18 4.43 22.53
N GLN A 73 2.43 5.08 23.40
CA GLN A 73 1.81 6.35 23.10
C GLN A 73 2.86 7.46 23.18
N LEU A 74 2.73 8.45 22.31
CA LEU A 74 3.44 9.70 22.46
C LEU A 74 3.13 10.29 23.84
N SER A 75 4.15 10.80 24.54
CA SER A 75 3.90 11.57 25.75
C SER A 75 2.97 12.76 25.45
N ALA A 76 2.17 13.17 26.43
CA ALA A 76 1.24 14.29 26.24
C ALA A 76 1.95 15.56 25.72
N ALA A 77 3.17 15.82 26.20
CA ALA A 77 4.03 16.91 25.74
C ALA A 77 4.46 16.76 24.27
N ALA A 78 4.89 15.56 23.84
CA ALA A 78 5.26 15.31 22.45
C ALA A 78 4.05 15.48 21.51
N LYS A 79 2.87 14.99 21.93
CA LYS A 79 1.61 15.16 21.18
C LYS A 79 1.19 16.63 21.07
N ALA A 80 1.33 17.41 22.15
CA ALA A 80 1.02 18.85 22.13
C ALA A 80 1.93 19.63 21.17
N ARG A 81 3.24 19.35 21.18
CA ARG A 81 4.21 19.96 20.25
C ARG A 81 3.88 19.67 18.79
N LEU A 82 3.55 18.42 18.47
CA LEU A 82 3.14 18.04 17.11
C LEU A 82 1.85 18.75 16.68
N LYS A 83 0.87 18.86 17.59
CA LYS A 83 -0.40 19.55 17.31
C LYS A 83 -0.19 21.03 16.99
N GLU A 84 0.68 21.70 17.75
CA GLU A 84 0.97 23.12 17.53
C GLU A 84 1.73 23.35 16.22
N ALA A 85 2.73 22.52 15.92
CA ALA A 85 3.46 22.59 14.65
C ALA A 85 2.57 22.36 13.42
N LEU A 86 1.55 21.49 13.52
CA LEU A 86 0.59 21.26 12.44
C LEU A 86 -0.37 22.43 12.24
N ARG A 87 -0.71 23.17 13.31
CA ARG A 87 -1.53 24.39 13.22
C ARG A 87 -0.76 25.51 12.55
N ALA A 88 0.47 25.76 13.00
CA ALA A 88 1.33 26.81 12.45
C ALA A 88 1.71 26.62 10.96
N ARG A 89 1.61 25.40 10.42
CA ARG A 89 1.78 25.12 8.97
C ARG A 89 0.51 25.28 8.14
N ARG A 90 -0.64 25.36 8.80
CA ARG A 90 -1.96 25.43 8.15
C ARG A 90 -2.42 26.88 7.96
N ASP A 91 -1.87 27.79 8.75
CA ASP A 91 -1.96 29.25 8.61
C ASP A 91 -0.90 29.76 7.62
#